data_AF-A0A344JXS0-F1
#
_entry.id   AF-A0A344JXS0-F1
#
_cell.length_a   1.000
_cell.length_b   1.000
_cell.length_c   1.000
_cell.angle_alpha   90.00
_cell.angle_beta   90.00
_cell.angle_gamma   90.00
#
_symmetry.space_group_name_H-M   'P 1'
#
loop_
_entity.id
_entity.type
_entity.pdbx_description
1 polymer ?
#
loop_
_entity_poly.entity_id
_entity_poly.type
_entity_poly.pdbx_seq_one_letter_code
_entity_poly.pdbx_strand_id
1 'polypeptide(L)'
;LDNPSDAQGRLELAQASTMAGIAFSNSMVGLVHSLGHALGAVAHLPHGLCMNLFLPYVLEYNKEINGDKIGELLLPLAGADIYAQTPANLRAEKAIATILTMRDRLFSLTKLPRTLRETGKITEAQLDEVAEKALNDGSIIYNPKEANLDDLKAILKKAW
;
A
#
# COMPACT_ATOMS: atom_id res chain seq x y z
N LEU A 1 -6.98 -17.64 -2.33
CA LEU A 1 -7.08 -18.09 -0.93
C LEU A 1 -8.19 -19.12 -0.77
N ASP A 2 -9.38 -18.86 -1.31
CA ASP A 2 -10.52 -19.78 -1.21
C ASP A 2 -10.32 -21.11 -1.97
N ASN A 3 -9.51 -21.13 -3.04
CA ASN A 3 -9.10 -22.34 -3.74
C ASN A 3 -7.57 -22.31 -4.05
N PRO A 4 -6.69 -22.65 -3.10
CA PRO A 4 -5.24 -22.56 -3.29
C PRO A 4 -4.70 -23.54 -4.34
N SER A 5 -5.43 -24.64 -4.58
CA SER A 5 -5.10 -25.65 -5.59
C SER A 5 -5.50 -25.27 -7.02
N ASP A 6 -6.23 -24.18 -7.23
CA ASP A 6 -6.57 -23.71 -8.59
C ASP A 6 -5.32 -23.33 -9.38
N ALA A 7 -5.00 -24.12 -10.41
CA ALA A 7 -3.82 -23.92 -11.24
C ALA A 7 -3.93 -22.65 -12.09
N GLN A 8 -5.12 -22.33 -12.59
CA GLN A 8 -5.33 -21.17 -13.44
C GLN A 8 -5.18 -19.88 -12.63
N GLY A 9 -5.86 -19.77 -11.48
CA GLY A 9 -5.73 -18.61 -10.60
C GLY A 9 -4.30 -18.39 -10.07
N ARG A 10 -3.52 -19.47 -9.82
CA ARG A 10 -2.11 -19.33 -9.46
C ARG A 10 -1.25 -18.80 -10.62
N LEU A 11 -1.51 -19.24 -11.85
CA LEU A 11 -0.79 -18.75 -13.03
C LEU A 11 -1.07 -17.27 -13.26
N GLU A 12 -2.33 -16.85 -13.15
CA GLU A 12 -2.74 -15.45 -13.27
C GLU A 12 -2.07 -14.56 -12.22
N LEU A 13 -1.99 -15.03 -10.96
CA LEU A 13 -1.28 -14.31 -9.90
C LEU A 13 0.23 -14.20 -10.20
N ALA A 14 0.85 -15.27 -10.70
CA ALA A 14 2.27 -15.25 -11.07
C ALA A 14 2.54 -14.29 -12.24
N GLN A 15 1.67 -14.24 -13.24
CA GLN A 15 1.74 -13.29 -14.35
C GLN A 15 1.59 -11.85 -13.85
N ALA A 16 0.56 -11.58 -13.03
CA ALA A 16 0.34 -10.26 -12.44
C ALA A 16 1.56 -9.79 -11.62
N SER A 17 2.13 -10.66 -10.79
CA SER A 17 3.35 -10.36 -10.02
C SER A 17 4.56 -10.08 -10.92
N THR A 18 4.69 -10.82 -12.02
CA THR A 18 5.78 -10.61 -13.00
C THR A 18 5.64 -9.26 -13.69
N MET A 19 4.42 -8.91 -14.12
CA MET A 19 4.13 -7.61 -14.74
C MET A 19 4.38 -6.45 -13.78
N ALA A 20 3.98 -6.58 -12.51
CA ALA A 20 4.31 -5.61 -11.48
C ALA A 20 5.83 -5.46 -11.31
N GLY A 21 6.55 -6.58 -11.27
CA GLY A 21 8.02 -6.63 -11.23
C GLY A 21 8.68 -5.87 -12.38
N ILE A 22 8.23 -6.12 -13.62
CA ILE A 22 8.72 -5.42 -14.81
C ILE A 22 8.46 -3.91 -14.69
N ALA A 23 7.27 -3.50 -14.23
CA ALA A 23 6.94 -2.09 -14.07
C ALA A 23 7.87 -1.39 -13.06
N PHE A 24 7.90 -1.85 -11.80
CA PHE A 24 8.66 -1.16 -10.77
C PHE A 24 10.18 -1.28 -10.93
N SER A 25 10.68 -2.31 -11.64
CA SER A 25 12.10 -2.41 -11.98
C SER A 25 12.58 -1.30 -12.93
N ASN A 26 11.66 -0.65 -13.65
CA ASN A 26 11.96 0.45 -14.58
C ASN A 26 11.49 1.82 -14.07
N SER A 27 10.43 1.88 -13.26
CA SER A 27 9.91 3.14 -12.71
C SER A 27 10.36 3.45 -11.30
N MET A 28 11.03 2.50 -10.63
CA MET A 28 11.21 2.47 -9.17
C MET A 28 9.87 2.41 -8.41
N VAL A 29 9.96 2.42 -7.09
CA VAL A 29 8.86 2.43 -6.12
C VAL A 29 8.90 3.73 -5.32
N GLY A 30 7.86 4.02 -4.52
CA GLY A 30 7.78 5.24 -3.72
C GLY A 30 7.59 4.98 -2.22
N LEU A 31 6.86 5.89 -1.58
CA LEU A 31 6.83 6.02 -0.12
C LEU A 31 6.29 4.80 0.65
N VAL A 32 5.45 3.96 0.01
CA VAL A 32 5.02 2.68 0.59
C VAL A 32 6.22 1.78 0.89
N HIS A 33 7.19 1.70 -0.04
CA HIS A 33 8.38 0.88 0.14
C HIS A 33 9.35 1.53 1.12
N SER A 34 9.53 2.86 1.08
CA SER A 34 10.41 3.57 2.03
C SER A 34 9.99 3.31 3.48
N LEU A 35 8.69 3.47 3.78
CA LEU A 35 8.13 3.15 5.10
C LEU A 35 8.22 1.66 5.41
N GLY A 36 7.98 0.81 4.42
CA GLY A 36 7.97 -0.64 4.61
C GLY A 36 9.35 -1.26 4.85
N HIS A 37 10.39 -0.77 4.18
CA HIS A 37 11.78 -1.16 4.44
C HIS A 37 12.20 -0.75 5.86
N ALA A 38 11.90 0.50 6.24
CA ALA A 38 12.20 1.02 7.57
C ALA A 38 11.47 0.22 8.66
N LEU A 39 10.17 -0.02 8.50
CA LEU A 39 9.38 -0.83 9.44
C LEU A 39 9.92 -2.28 9.52
N GLY A 40 10.25 -2.89 8.38
CA GLY A 40 10.82 -4.23 8.33
C GLY A 40 12.15 -4.32 9.06
N ALA A 41 13.00 -3.29 8.94
CA ALA A 41 14.28 -3.22 9.63
C ALA A 41 14.13 -3.05 11.16
N VAL A 42 13.17 -2.23 11.60
CA VAL A 42 12.96 -1.93 13.03
C VAL A 42 12.18 -3.02 13.76
N ALA A 43 11.12 -3.55 13.14
CA ALA A 43 10.17 -4.47 13.77
C ALA A 43 10.27 -5.92 13.29
N HIS A 44 11.20 -6.21 12.36
CA HIS A 44 11.39 -7.54 11.75
C HIS A 44 10.10 -8.14 11.16
N LEU A 45 9.28 -7.29 10.54
CA LEU A 45 8.04 -7.67 9.88
C LEU A 45 8.29 -8.12 8.43
N PRO A 46 7.55 -9.13 7.92
CA PRO A 46 7.64 -9.54 6.52
C PRO A 46 7.33 -8.39 5.56
N HIS A 47 8.13 -8.26 4.50
CA HIS A 47 8.06 -7.14 3.56
C HIS A 47 6.66 -6.91 2.97
N GLY A 48 5.99 -7.97 2.50
CA GLY A 48 4.64 -7.85 1.93
C GLY A 48 3.59 -7.38 2.94
N LEU A 49 3.74 -7.72 4.23
CA LEU A 49 2.88 -7.21 5.28
C LEU A 49 3.10 -5.70 5.45
N CYS A 50 4.35 -5.23 5.45
CA CYS A 50 4.63 -3.80 5.54
C CYS A 50 3.96 -3.00 4.40
N MET A 51 3.99 -3.50 3.16
CA MET A 51 3.30 -2.84 2.04
C MET A 51 1.79 -2.76 2.25
N ASN A 52 1.17 -3.84 2.74
CA ASN A 52 -0.26 -3.90 3.06
C ASN A 52 -0.67 -2.87 4.13
N LEU A 53 0.19 -2.63 5.13
CA LEU A 53 -0.07 -1.68 6.20
C LEU A 53 -0.08 -0.23 5.71
N PHE A 54 0.79 0.12 4.75
CA PHE A 54 0.98 1.52 4.35
C PHE A 54 0.26 1.93 3.06
N LEU A 55 -0.04 0.99 2.17
CA LEU A 55 -0.58 1.29 0.84
C LEU A 55 -1.79 2.25 0.86
N PRO A 56 -2.86 2.05 1.66
CA PRO A 56 -4.02 2.93 1.63
C PRO A 56 -3.69 4.38 2.04
N TYR A 57 -2.85 4.55 3.06
CA TYR A 57 -2.53 5.86 3.64
C TYR A 57 -1.56 6.65 2.77
N VAL A 58 -0.62 5.97 2.10
CA VAL A 58 0.27 6.61 1.13
C VAL A 58 -0.48 6.99 -0.16
N LEU A 59 -1.44 6.18 -0.61
CA LEU A 59 -2.31 6.57 -1.73
C LEU A 59 -3.15 7.80 -1.36
N GLU A 60 -3.66 7.87 -0.13
CA GLU A 60 -4.36 9.06 0.37
C GLU A 60 -3.43 10.29 0.38
N TYR A 61 -2.20 10.15 0.87
CA TYR A 61 -1.19 11.22 0.88
C TYR A 61 -0.87 11.73 -0.54
N ASN A 62 -0.69 10.80 -1.49
CA ASN A 62 -0.36 11.10 -2.87
C ASN A 62 -1.57 11.58 -3.71
N LYS A 63 -2.79 11.50 -3.19
CA LYS A 63 -4.04 11.82 -3.91
C LYS A 63 -4.07 13.26 -4.43
N GLU A 64 -3.45 14.19 -3.70
CA GLU A 64 -3.38 15.60 -4.11
C GLU A 64 -2.64 15.79 -5.45
N ILE A 65 -1.57 15.02 -5.69
CA ILE A 65 -0.74 15.13 -6.90
C ILE A 65 -1.14 14.11 -7.98
N ASN A 66 -1.48 12.89 -7.57
CA ASN A 66 -1.71 11.75 -8.47
C ASN A 66 -3.15 11.22 -8.43
N GLY A 67 -4.12 12.05 -8.00
CA GLY A 67 -5.53 11.66 -7.87
C GLY A 67 -6.10 10.97 -9.12
N ASP A 68 -5.86 11.53 -10.30
CA ASP A 68 -6.36 10.95 -11.55
C ASP A 68 -5.79 9.55 -11.82
N LYS A 69 -4.47 9.37 -11.67
CA LYS A 69 -3.80 8.06 -11.83
C LYS A 69 -4.27 7.04 -10.79
N ILE A 70 -4.49 7.47 -9.55
CA ILE A 70 -5.04 6.61 -8.50
C ILE A 70 -6.49 6.25 -8.83
N GLY A 71 -7.25 7.17 -9.43
CA GLY A 71 -8.62 6.94 -9.90
C GLY A 71 -8.71 5.89 -11.00
N GLU A 72 -7.73 5.80 -11.90
CA GLU A 72 -7.67 4.75 -12.94
C GLU A 72 -7.60 3.33 -12.36
N LEU A 73 -7.02 3.16 -11.16
CA LEU A 73 -6.96 1.87 -10.47
C LEU A 73 -8.35 1.31 -10.13
N LEU A 74 -9.38 2.17 -10.06
CA LEU A 74 -10.73 1.70 -9.75
C LEU A 74 -11.25 0.72 -10.81
N LEU A 75 -10.89 0.89 -12.09
CA LEU A 75 -11.36 0.02 -13.17
C LEU A 75 -10.90 -1.44 -12.96
N PRO A 76 -9.60 -1.75 -12.85
CA PRO A 76 -9.15 -3.12 -12.60
C PRO A 76 -9.51 -3.64 -11.21
N LEU A 77 -9.72 -2.77 -10.21
CA LEU A 77 -10.04 -3.20 -8.84
C LEU A 77 -11.53 -3.52 -8.63
N ALA A 78 -12.42 -2.74 -9.24
CA ALA A 78 -13.86 -2.79 -8.97
C ALA A 78 -14.73 -3.10 -10.21
N GLY A 79 -14.14 -3.14 -11.40
CA GLY A 79 -14.82 -3.45 -12.65
C GLY A 79 -15.45 -2.24 -13.35
N ALA A 80 -15.82 -2.44 -14.61
CA ALA A 80 -16.28 -1.39 -15.53
C ALA A 80 -17.57 -0.69 -15.05
N ASP A 81 -18.52 -1.45 -14.49
CA ASP A 81 -19.80 -0.90 -14.04
C ASP A 81 -19.61 0.10 -12.89
N ILE A 82 -18.80 -0.24 -11.88
CA ILE A 82 -18.50 0.65 -10.75
C ILE A 82 -17.71 1.87 -11.24
N TYR A 83 -16.74 1.66 -12.14
CA TYR A 83 -15.94 2.73 -12.71
C TYR A 83 -16.78 3.77 -13.49
N ALA A 84 -17.70 3.29 -14.34
CA ALA A 84 -18.57 4.13 -15.15
C ALA A 84 -19.57 4.93 -14.31
N GLN A 85 -20.09 4.34 -13.22
CA GLN A 85 -21.04 4.99 -12.31
C GLN A 85 -20.37 5.95 -11.31
N THR A 86 -19.05 5.84 -11.11
CA THR A 86 -18.31 6.70 -10.16
C THR A 86 -17.83 7.97 -10.87
N PRO A 87 -18.26 9.18 -10.41
CA PRO A 87 -17.76 10.45 -10.93
C PRO A 87 -16.23 10.52 -10.88
N ALA A 88 -15.61 11.11 -11.92
CA ALA A 88 -14.15 11.10 -12.07
C ALA A 88 -13.41 11.61 -10.82
N ASN A 89 -13.90 12.70 -10.22
CA ASN A 89 -13.33 13.32 -9.01
C ASN A 89 -13.46 12.45 -7.74
N LEU A 90 -14.28 11.40 -7.76
CA LEU A 90 -14.48 10.47 -6.64
C LEU A 90 -13.78 9.12 -6.86
N ARG A 91 -13.20 8.87 -8.04
CA ARG A 91 -12.61 7.56 -8.38
C ARG A 91 -11.41 7.20 -7.51
N ALA A 92 -10.54 8.17 -7.21
CA ALA A 92 -9.37 7.93 -6.37
C ALA A 92 -9.77 7.46 -4.96
N GLU A 93 -10.76 8.13 -4.37
CA GLU A 93 -11.29 7.76 -3.06
C GLU A 93 -11.96 6.39 -3.08
N LYS A 94 -12.74 6.10 -4.13
CA LYS A 94 -13.38 4.79 -4.31
C LYS A 94 -12.35 3.66 -4.52
N ALA A 95 -11.24 3.93 -5.22
CA ALA A 95 -10.15 2.98 -5.39
C ALA A 95 -9.49 2.65 -4.04
N ILE A 96 -9.16 3.67 -3.24
CA ILE A 96 -8.60 3.49 -1.88
C ILE A 96 -9.57 2.71 -0.98
N ALA A 97 -10.87 3.04 -1.02
CA ALA A 97 -11.90 2.31 -0.27
C ALA A 97 -12.01 0.82 -0.70
N THR A 98 -11.83 0.54 -2.00
CA THR A 98 -11.80 -0.84 -2.51
C THR A 98 -10.60 -1.59 -1.97
N ILE A 99 -9.40 -0.97 -1.94
CA ILE A 99 -8.19 -1.57 -1.35
C ILE A 99 -8.39 -1.85 0.15
N LEU A 100 -8.99 -0.93 0.90
CA LEU A 100 -9.31 -1.14 2.32
C LEU A 100 -10.27 -2.33 2.51
N THR A 101 -11.27 -2.46 1.66
CA THR A 101 -12.21 -3.60 1.67
C THR A 101 -11.48 -4.92 1.38
N MET A 102 -10.57 -4.93 0.40
CA MET A 102 -9.72 -6.10 0.10
C MET A 102 -8.84 -6.47 1.29
N ARG A 103 -8.24 -5.49 1.96
CA ARG A 103 -7.44 -5.68 3.19
C ARG A 103 -8.28 -6.31 4.31
N ASP A 104 -9.51 -5.82 4.52
CA ASP A 104 -10.41 -6.38 5.54
C ASP A 104 -10.83 -7.83 5.21
N ARG A 105 -11.03 -8.14 3.92
CA ARG A 105 -11.24 -9.54 3.48
C ARG A 105 -10.01 -10.41 3.72
N LEU A 106 -8.80 -9.91 3.44
CA LEU A 106 -7.57 -10.66 3.73
C LEU A 106 -7.45 -10.97 5.22
N PHE A 107 -7.72 -9.99 6.08
CA PHE A 107 -7.73 -10.19 7.53
C PHE A 107 -8.78 -11.23 7.95
N SER A 108 -10.00 -11.19 7.40
CA SER A 108 -11.03 -12.16 7.79
C SER A 108 -10.62 -13.60 7.46
N LEU A 109 -9.95 -13.81 6.32
CA LEU A 109 -9.50 -15.10 5.82
C LEU A 109 -8.21 -15.61 6.48
N THR A 110 -7.24 -14.74 6.79
CA THR A 110 -5.88 -15.16 7.18
C THR A 110 -5.38 -14.59 8.50
N LYS A 111 -6.12 -13.64 9.09
CA LYS A 111 -5.68 -12.83 10.23
C LYS A 111 -4.42 -11.99 9.94
N LEU A 112 -4.13 -11.70 8.68
CA LEU A 112 -3.06 -10.77 8.30
C LEU A 112 -3.33 -9.38 8.89
N PRO A 113 -2.43 -8.82 9.72
CA PRO A 113 -2.66 -7.53 10.37
C PRO A 113 -2.94 -6.39 9.40
N ARG A 114 -3.82 -5.48 9.81
CA ARG A 114 -4.28 -4.32 9.02
C ARG A 114 -3.71 -3.01 9.53
N THR A 115 -3.27 -2.98 10.77
CA THR A 115 -2.66 -1.82 11.42
C THR A 115 -1.35 -2.21 12.13
N LEU A 116 -0.52 -1.21 12.45
CA LEU A 116 0.72 -1.42 13.18
C LEU A 116 0.45 -2.02 14.57
N ARG A 117 -0.60 -1.53 15.26
CA ARG A 117 -1.04 -2.07 16.56
C ARG A 117 -1.41 -3.55 16.47
N GLU A 118 -2.13 -3.96 15.42
CA GLU A 118 -2.52 -5.35 15.22
C GLU A 118 -1.33 -6.30 15.01
N THR A 119 -0.15 -5.79 14.63
CA THR A 119 1.05 -6.63 14.49
C THR A 119 1.61 -7.10 15.83
N GLY A 120 1.45 -6.29 16.89
CA GLY A 120 2.09 -6.53 18.19
C GLY A 120 3.63 -6.55 18.16
N LYS A 121 4.27 -6.07 17.09
CA LYS A 121 5.73 -6.10 16.89
C LYS A 121 6.41 -4.74 17.00
N ILE A 122 5.64 -3.67 17.14
CA ILE A 122 6.15 -2.30 17.21
C ILE A 122 5.37 -1.50 18.25
N THR A 123 6.03 -0.52 18.85
CA THR A 123 5.47 0.43 19.83
C THR A 123 5.38 1.84 19.25
N GLU A 124 4.51 2.71 19.80
CA GLU A 124 4.39 4.10 19.33
C GLU A 124 5.73 4.87 19.45
N ALA A 125 6.53 4.55 20.46
CA ALA A 125 7.84 5.16 20.68
C ALA A 125 8.86 4.84 19.56
N GLN A 126 8.66 3.75 18.82
CA GLN A 126 9.53 3.37 17.70
C GLN A 126 9.11 4.00 16.37
N LEU A 127 7.96 4.68 16.30
CA LEU A 127 7.50 5.30 15.06
C LEU A 127 8.43 6.42 14.60
N ASP A 128 9.04 7.15 15.54
CA ASP A 128 10.03 8.18 15.21
C ASP A 128 11.25 7.58 14.50
N GLU A 129 11.77 6.45 15.01
CA GLU A 129 12.88 5.73 14.36
C GLU A 129 12.49 5.23 12.96
N VAL A 130 11.27 4.72 12.78
CA VAL A 130 10.78 4.27 11.46
C VAL A 130 10.70 5.45 10.49
N ALA A 131 10.19 6.61 10.94
CA ALA A 131 10.09 7.80 10.11
C ALA A 131 11.48 8.31 9.66
N GLU A 132 12.44 8.38 10.59
CA GLU A 132 13.81 8.79 10.30
C GLU A 132 14.50 7.86 9.31
N LYS A 133 14.36 6.53 9.47
CA LYS A 133 14.91 5.57 8.52
C LYS A 133 14.25 5.66 7.15
N ALA A 134 12.92 5.83 7.11
CA ALA A 134 12.18 5.96 5.86
C ALA A 134 12.56 7.23 5.08
N LEU A 135 12.85 8.33 5.78
CA LEU A 135 13.33 9.58 5.17
C LEU A 135 14.68 9.40 4.44
N ASN A 136 15.50 8.45 4.91
CA ASN A 136 16.81 8.15 4.35
C ASN A 136 16.80 6.96 3.36
N ASP A 137 15.63 6.39 3.05
CA ASP A 137 15.52 5.33 2.06
C ASP A 137 15.43 5.93 0.65
N GLY A 138 16.30 5.48 -0.27
CA GLY A 138 16.40 6.05 -1.62
C GLY A 138 15.12 5.94 -2.48
N SER A 139 14.18 5.07 -2.14
CA SER A 139 12.89 4.99 -2.83
C SER A 139 12.01 6.22 -2.62
N ILE A 140 12.23 7.00 -1.55
CA ILE A 140 11.42 8.20 -1.26
C ILE A 140 11.52 9.25 -2.37
N ILE A 141 12.67 9.30 -3.06
CA ILE A 141 12.98 10.26 -4.13
C ILE A 141 12.03 10.11 -5.33
N TYR A 142 11.50 8.90 -5.54
CA TYR A 142 10.61 8.59 -6.66
C TYR A 142 9.13 8.74 -6.30
N ASN A 143 8.81 9.11 -5.05
CA ASN A 143 7.43 9.36 -4.68
C ASN A 143 6.91 10.65 -5.36
N PRO A 144 5.70 10.66 -5.93
CA PRO A 144 5.19 11.80 -6.69
C PRO A 144 5.00 13.08 -5.86
N LYS A 145 4.81 12.94 -4.55
CA LYS A 145 4.72 14.06 -3.60
C LYS A 145 5.88 13.94 -2.62
N GLU A 146 6.76 14.93 -2.58
CA GLU A 146 7.85 14.96 -1.59
C GLU A 146 7.27 14.83 -0.18
N ALA A 147 7.95 14.09 0.70
CA ALA A 147 7.52 13.87 2.07
C ALA A 147 8.65 14.25 3.03
N ASN A 148 8.34 15.07 4.02
CA ASN A 148 9.25 15.38 5.12
C ASN A 148 8.98 14.46 6.32
N LEU A 149 9.77 14.60 7.39
CA LEU A 149 9.64 13.78 8.58
C LEU A 149 8.25 13.83 9.23
N ASP A 150 7.61 15.00 9.25
CA ASP A 150 6.27 15.17 9.84
C ASP A 150 5.19 14.46 9.00
N ASP A 151 5.32 14.48 7.67
CA ASP A 151 4.45 13.73 6.76
C ASP A 151 4.54 12.22 7.03
N LEU A 152 5.77 11.71 7.18
CA LEU A 152 6.01 10.28 7.49
C LEU A 152 5.39 9.90 8.84
N LYS A 153 5.58 10.73 9.87
CA LYS A 153 4.98 10.53 11.18
C LYS A 153 3.44 10.56 11.12
N ALA A 154 2.87 11.45 10.32
CA ALA A 154 1.42 11.51 10.12
C ALA A 154 0.88 10.22 9.45
N ILE A 155 1.58 9.69 8.44
CA ILE A 155 1.22 8.44 7.78
C ILE A 155 1.33 7.25 8.74
N LEU A 156 2.41 7.16 9.51
CA LEU A 156 2.59 6.12 10.53
C LEU A 156 1.48 6.16 11.58
N LYS A 157 1.07 7.37 12.00
CA LYS A 157 -0.01 7.57 12.97
C LYS A 157 -1.38 7.16 12.41
N LYS A 158 -1.63 7.38 11.11
CA LYS A 158 -2.82 6.85 10.41
C LYS A 158 -2.80 5.32 10.30
N ALA A 159 -1.62 4.72 10.19
CA ALA A 159 -1.43 3.27 10.07
C ALA A 159 -1.42 2.53 11.42
N TRP A 160 -1.45 3.25 12.54
CA TRP A 160 -1.39 2.69 13.89
C TRP A 160 -2.62 1.86 14.26
#